data_AF-A0A9D6PSQ9-F1
#
_entry.id   AF-A0A9D6PSQ9-F1
#
_cell.length_a   1.000
_cell.length_b   1.000
_cell.length_c   1.000
_cell.angle_alpha   90.00
_cell.angle_beta   90.00
_cell.angle_gamma   90.00
#
_symmetry.space_group_name_H-M   'P 1'
#
loop_
_entity.id
_entity.type
_entity.pdbx_description
1 polymer ?
#
loop_
_entity_poly.entity_id
_entity_poly.type
_entity_poly.pdbx_seq_one_letter_code
_entity_poly.pdbx_strand_id
1 'polypeptide(L)'
;MPEEYYKGHYLISTDPARLDRARDLWKWMMSVIMNHPKLQGLRRWSLVTTYSQELYKKFGFTPLKHPERQMEIVKSDTYNKHS
;
A
#
# COMPACT_ATOMS: atom_id res chain seq x y z
N MET A 1 21.52 -24.72 6.32
CA MET A 1 21.12 -23.30 6.19
C MET A 1 19.58 -23.31 6.24
N PRO A 2 18.92 -22.66 7.22
CA PRO A 2 17.54 -22.96 7.58
C PRO A 2 16.49 -22.21 6.73
N GLU A 3 15.27 -22.72 6.84
CA GLU A 3 14.17 -22.76 5.87
C GLU A 3 13.08 -21.70 6.13
N GLU A 4 13.45 -20.45 6.48
CA GLU A 4 12.52 -19.52 7.15
C GLU A 4 12.13 -18.22 6.42
N TYR A 5 12.45 -18.03 5.13
CA TYR A 5 12.23 -16.73 4.49
C TYR A 5 11.39 -16.77 3.21
N TYR A 6 10.07 -16.97 3.34
CA TYR A 6 9.11 -16.44 2.35
C TYR A 6 7.76 -16.11 3.01
N LYS A 7 7.67 -14.93 3.63
CA LYS A 7 6.38 -14.23 3.82
C LYS A 7 6.37 -13.03 2.88
N GLY A 8 5.63 -13.16 1.78
CA GLY A 8 5.57 -12.18 0.70
C GLY A 8 5.17 -10.78 1.15
N HIS A 9 5.74 -9.79 0.47
CA HIS A 9 5.38 -8.38 0.60
C HIS A 9 4.28 -8.06 -0.42
N TYR A 10 3.15 -7.52 0.03
CA TYR A 10 2.08 -7.05 -0.85
C TYR A 10 2.09 -5.51 -0.86
N LEU A 11 2.20 -4.92 -2.05
CA LEU A 11 2.06 -3.49 -2.28
C LEU A 11 0.67 -3.23 -2.85
N ILE A 12 -0.15 -2.46 -2.15
CA ILE A 12 -1.43 -1.97 -2.68
C ILE A 12 -1.22 -0.53 -3.11
N SER A 13 -1.12 -0.30 -4.43
CA SER A 13 -1.11 1.06 -4.97
C SER A 13 -2.54 1.48 -5.26
N THR A 14 -3.12 2.29 -4.38
CA THR A 14 -4.38 2.99 -4.66
C THR A 14 -4.19 4.47 -4.39
N ASP A 15 -4.24 5.28 -5.45
CA ASP A 15 -4.30 6.75 -5.38
C ASP A 15 -5.76 7.20 -5.29
N PRO A 16 -6.23 7.69 -4.12
CA PRO A 16 -7.62 8.09 -3.92
C PRO A 16 -7.98 9.41 -4.63
N ALA A 17 -7.00 10.17 -5.12
CA ALA A 17 -7.23 11.48 -5.74
C ALA A 17 -8.03 11.42 -7.06
N ARG A 18 -8.19 10.23 -7.66
CA ARG A 18 -8.95 10.02 -8.91
C ARG A 18 -10.38 9.53 -8.72
N LEU A 19 -10.88 9.45 -7.48
CA LEU A 19 -12.13 8.76 -7.15
C LEU A 19 -13.14 9.69 -6.46
N ASP A 20 -13.57 10.76 -7.13
CA ASP A 20 -14.64 11.64 -6.63
C ASP A 20 -15.99 10.92 -6.39
N ARG A 21 -16.22 9.79 -7.06
CA ARG A 21 -17.41 8.92 -6.87
C ARG A 21 -17.18 7.69 -6.00
N ALA A 22 -15.96 7.45 -5.52
CA ALA A 22 -15.59 6.17 -4.88
C ALA A 22 -15.03 6.32 -3.47
N ARG A 23 -15.37 7.42 -2.79
CA ARG A 23 -14.97 7.70 -1.39
C ARG A 23 -15.38 6.59 -0.41
N ASP A 24 -16.38 5.79 -0.74
CA ASP A 24 -16.79 4.64 0.07
C ASP A 24 -16.32 3.30 -0.49
N LEU A 25 -16.05 3.21 -1.79
CA LEU A 25 -15.52 2.00 -2.42
C LEU A 25 -14.11 1.65 -1.91
N TRP A 26 -13.23 2.64 -1.79
CA TRP A 26 -11.87 2.38 -1.29
C TRP A 26 -11.90 1.97 0.19
N LYS A 27 -12.81 2.52 1.01
CA LYS A 27 -12.99 2.12 2.41
C LYS A 27 -13.43 0.67 2.51
N TRP A 28 -14.41 0.29 1.70
CA TRP A 28 -14.89 -1.09 1.63
C TRP A 28 -13.78 -2.03 1.20
N MET A 29 -13.02 -1.67 0.15
CA MET A 29 -11.92 -2.48 -0.34
C MET A 29 -10.81 -2.65 0.71
N MET A 30 -10.44 -1.58 1.41
CA MET A 30 -9.49 -1.67 2.52
C MET A 30 -10.03 -2.53 3.66
N SER A 31 -11.31 -2.40 4.01
CA SER A 31 -11.94 -3.27 5.02
C SER A 31 -11.86 -4.74 4.63
N VAL A 32 -12.17 -5.10 3.39
CA VAL A 32 -12.08 -6.48 2.90
C VAL A 32 -10.64 -7.00 2.98
N ILE A 33 -9.66 -6.23 2.51
CA ILE A 33 -8.25 -6.61 2.52
C ILE A 33 -7.74 -6.81 3.94
N MET A 34 -7.99 -5.84 4.83
CA MET A 34 -7.50 -5.86 6.21
C MET A 34 -8.16 -6.95 7.05
N ASN A 35 -9.35 -7.43 6.68
CA ASN A 35 -10.06 -8.52 7.37
C ASN A 35 -9.92 -9.88 6.66
N HIS A 36 -9.18 -9.97 5.55
CA HIS A 36 -9.07 -11.23 4.82
C HIS A 36 -8.33 -12.28 5.67
N PRO A 37 -8.90 -13.48 5.94
CA PRO A 37 -8.33 -14.46 6.87
C PRO A 37 -6.90 -14.88 6.53
N LYS A 38 -6.58 -14.99 5.23
CA LYS A 38 -5.24 -15.38 4.78
C LYS A 38 -4.18 -14.29 4.95
N LEU A 39 -4.56 -13.05 5.22
CA LEU A 39 -3.65 -11.90 5.32
C LEU A 39 -3.37 -11.47 6.77
N GLN A 40 -4.04 -12.07 7.76
CA GLN A 40 -3.89 -11.72 9.18
C GLN A 40 -2.50 -12.06 9.75
N GLY A 41 -1.80 -13.03 9.16
CA GLY A 41 -0.48 -13.47 9.62
C GLY A 41 0.72 -12.72 9.02
N LEU A 42 0.47 -11.64 8.26
CA LEU A 42 1.52 -10.84 7.64
C LEU A 42 2.25 -10.01 8.70
N ARG A 43 3.58 -10.11 8.70
CA ARG A 43 4.43 -9.36 9.64
C ARG A 43 4.43 -7.85 9.36
N ARG A 44 4.19 -7.45 8.11
CA ARG A 44 4.30 -6.06 7.67
C ARG A 44 3.39 -5.79 6.48
N TRP A 45 2.66 -4.69 6.56
CA TRP A 45 1.99 -4.05 5.43
C TRP A 45 2.82 -2.87 4.95
N SER A 46 2.94 -2.68 3.64
CA SER A 46 3.66 -1.55 3.05
C SER A 46 2.76 -0.85 2.04
N LEU A 47 2.75 0.48 2.11
CA LEU A 47 1.92 1.34 1.29
C LEU A 47 2.73 2.58 0.92
N VAL A 48 2.67 2.95 -0.35
CA VAL A 48 3.20 4.21 -0.86
C VAL A 48 2.02 5.04 -1.36
N THR A 49 1.84 6.25 -0.83
CA THR A 49 0.72 7.13 -1.17
C THR A 49 1.16 8.59 -1.18
N THR A 50 0.69 9.35 -2.16
CA THR A 50 1.11 10.74 -2.41
C THR A 50 0.26 11.76 -1.65
N TYR A 51 -1.06 11.57 -1.59
CA TYR A 51 -2.00 12.60 -1.08
C TYR A 51 -3.02 12.09 -0.05
N SER A 52 -2.87 10.85 0.45
CA SER A 52 -3.91 10.24 1.29
C SER A 52 -3.36 9.53 2.53
N GLN A 53 -2.21 9.96 3.06
CA GLN A 53 -1.62 9.33 4.25
C GLN A 53 -2.58 9.31 5.46
N GLU A 54 -3.30 10.40 5.72
CA GLU A 54 -4.31 10.50 6.80
C GLU A 54 -5.43 9.47 6.69
N LEU A 55 -5.72 9.04 5.48
CA LEU A 55 -6.76 8.09 5.18
C LEU A 55 -6.40 6.68 5.69
N TYR A 56 -5.15 6.29 5.46
CA TYR A 56 -4.64 4.97 5.78
C TYR A 56 -4.24 4.85 7.25
N LYS A 57 -3.97 5.96 7.94
CA LYS A 57 -3.82 5.97 9.42
C LYS A 57 -5.03 5.34 10.12
N LYS A 58 -6.24 5.50 9.57
CA LYS A 58 -7.48 4.90 10.10
C LYS A 58 -7.48 3.37 10.06
N PHE A 59 -6.63 2.76 9.23
CA PHE A 59 -6.44 1.31 9.13
C PHE A 59 -5.18 0.82 9.86
N GLY A 60 -4.56 1.67 10.68
CA GLY A 60 -3.37 1.32 11.47
C GLY A 60 -2.04 1.48 10.73
N PHE A 61 -2.03 2.05 9.52
CA PHE A 61 -0.77 2.42 8.87
C PHE A 61 -0.10 3.57 9.62
N THR A 62 1.21 3.46 9.80
CA THR A 62 2.04 4.50 10.40
C THR A 62 3.14 4.91 9.44
N PRO A 63 3.70 6.13 9.58
CA PRO A 63 4.94 6.47 8.90
C PRO A 63 6.00 5.41 9.20
N LEU A 64 6.86 5.12 8.23
CA LEU A 64 7.93 4.16 8.41
C LEU A 64 8.78 4.54 9.61
N LYS A 65 8.96 3.60 10.54
CA LYS A 65 9.84 3.77 11.71
C LYS A 65 11.30 3.99 11.31
N HIS A 66 11.69 3.40 10.19
CA HIS A 66 13.04 3.41 9.64
C HIS A 66 12.96 3.66 8.13
N PRO A 67 12.68 4.91 7.69
CA PRO A 67 12.55 5.24 6.28
C PRO A 67 13.84 4.98 5.50
N GLU A 68 15.00 5.06 6.16
CA GLU A 68 16.32 4.78 5.59
C GLU A 68 16.49 3.33 5.10
N ARG A 69 15.62 2.42 5.54
CA ARG A 69 15.63 1.00 5.14
C ARG A 69 14.77 0.73 3.91
N GLN A 70 14.02 1.71 3.42
CA GLN A 70 13.25 1.58 2.19
C GLN A 70 14.10 2.05 1.01
N MET A 71 14.12 1.24 -0.04
CA MET A 71 14.73 1.59 -1.31
C MET A 71 13.69 1.36 -2.40
N GLU A 72 13.68 2.22 -3.41
CA GLU A 72 12.79 2.11 -4.55
C GLU A 72 13.52 2.49 -5.84
N ILE A 73 13.11 1.87 -6.96
CA ILE A 73 13.49 2.31 -8.30
C ILE A 73 12.25 2.97 -8.90
N VAL A 74 12.25 4.30 -8.96
CA VAL A 74 11.14 5.08 -9.54
C VAL A 74 11.48 5.41 -10.98
N LYS A 75 10.62 4.99 -11.92
CA LYS A 75 10.66 5.48 -13.31
C LYS A 75 9.59 6.57 -13.44
N SER A 76 10.02 7.83 -13.44
CA SER A 76 9.15 9.01 -13.44
C SER A 76 8.50 9.33 -14.80
N ASP A 77 8.77 8.55 -15.86
CA ASP A 77 8.40 8.95 -17.22
C ASP A 77 7.73 7.84 -18.06
N THR A 78 6.67 7.22 -17.52
CA THR A 78 5.85 6.23 -18.25
C THR A 78 4.53 6.77 -18.78
N TYR A 79 4.22 8.05 -18.61
CA TYR A 79 2.94 8.65 -19.04
C TYR A 79 3.05 9.72 -20.13
N ASN A 80 4.25 10.05 -20.62
CA ASN A 80 4.44 10.86 -21.83
C ASN A 80 4.91 9.99 -23.01
N LYS A 81 3.99 9.18 -23.54
CA LYS A 81 4.08 8.69 -24.93
C LYS A 81 2.75 8.91 -25.62
N HIS A 82 2.47 10.16 -25.96
CA HIS A 82 1.59 10.47 -27.07
C HIS A 82 2.45 11.14 -28.16
N SER A 83 2.62 10.39 -29.26
CA SER A 83 3.02 10.90 -30.57
C SER A 83 1.97 11.85 -31.14
#